data_AF-A0AAV7UJX7-F1
#
_entry.id   AF-A0AAV7UJX7-F1
#
_cell.length_a   1.000
_cell.length_b   1.000
_cell.length_c   1.000
_cell.angle_alpha   90.00
_cell.angle_beta   90.00
_cell.angle_gamma   90.00
#
_symmetry.space_group_name_H-M   'P 1'
#
loop_
_entity.id
_entity.type
_entity.pdbx_description
1 polymer ?
#
loop_
_entity_poly.entity_id
_entity_poly.type
_entity_poly.pdbx_seq_one_letter_code
_entity_poly.pdbx_strand_id
1 'polypeptide(L)'
;MSLLVLQHCVRDYIVFSSILLPLLLSQHLHIIMSFEEISHISDNRAETKVYTPEEATHIYALIHEIRAHGTPVSSATQQLRQLEYLMKKVLNQRLHATTLIQYHRSQCILRGLRITIKPMLFKFNRQFMSKWYAILNKCSLEVILLIIEVSQVIRELEAEIHELQVTSLDGDFWQMSLDEINRKLEEYTKEERKMCKFRQDTIDYKLDDVYAWAEVYTQERVKKKLNHLRPKKVRFLRRTL
;
A
#
# COMPACT_ATOMS: atom_id res chain seq x y z
N MET A 1 -72.42 9.40 28.23
CA MET A 1 -71.68 10.66 28.00
C MET A 1 -70.81 10.46 26.77
N SER A 2 -71.32 10.97 25.65
CA SER A 2 -70.63 11.55 24.47
C SER A 2 -69.46 10.79 23.83
N LEU A 3 -69.55 10.28 22.59
CA LEU A 3 -69.47 10.99 21.28
C LEU A 3 -68.17 11.79 21.08
N LEU A 4 -67.58 11.62 19.88
CA LEU A 4 -66.34 12.22 19.31
C LEU A 4 -65.10 11.39 19.67
N VAL A 5 -64.57 10.50 18.84
CA VAL A 5 -63.93 10.79 17.54
C VAL A 5 -64.08 9.57 16.61
N LEU A 6 -65.20 9.47 15.91
CA LEU A 6 -65.48 8.48 14.87
C LEU A 6 -66.20 9.21 13.73
N GLN A 7 -65.49 10.06 13.00
CA GLN A 7 -65.87 10.63 11.69
C GLN A 7 -64.82 11.68 11.29
N HIS A 8 -63.83 11.28 10.50
CA HIS A 8 -63.17 12.08 9.44
C HIS A 8 -61.85 11.41 9.02
N CYS A 9 -61.98 10.33 8.25
CA CYS A 9 -61.16 10.06 7.05
C CYS A 9 -61.56 8.71 6.44
N VAL A 10 -62.88 8.47 6.34
CA VAL A 10 -63.46 7.54 5.37
C VAL A 10 -64.09 8.45 4.31
N ARG A 11 -63.26 9.10 3.49
CA ARG A 11 -63.75 9.89 2.35
C ARG A 11 -62.74 10.11 1.21
N ASP A 12 -61.71 9.28 1.10
CA ASP A 12 -60.80 9.30 -0.06
C ASP A 12 -60.56 7.91 -0.69
N TYR A 13 -61.39 6.93 -0.33
CA TYR A 13 -61.66 5.81 -1.22
C TYR A 13 -62.79 6.27 -2.17
N ILE A 14 -62.66 5.98 -3.46
CA ILE A 14 -63.64 6.22 -4.54
C ILE A 14 -63.48 7.58 -5.27
N VAL A 15 -62.30 7.89 -5.81
CA VAL A 15 -62.20 8.55 -7.15
C VAL A 15 -60.96 8.07 -7.93
N PHE A 16 -59.87 7.64 -7.29
CA PHE A 16 -58.67 7.23 -8.01
C PHE A 16 -58.60 5.75 -8.43
N SER A 17 -59.76 5.10 -8.60
CA SER A 17 -59.87 3.66 -8.93
C SER A 17 -60.08 3.35 -10.43
N SER A 18 -60.11 4.34 -11.33
CA SER A 18 -60.54 4.07 -12.72
C SER A 18 -59.72 4.71 -13.85
N ILE A 19 -58.58 5.37 -13.58
CA ILE A 19 -57.75 5.98 -14.65
C ILE A 19 -56.25 5.63 -14.54
N LEU A 20 -55.80 4.92 -13.51
CA LEU A 20 -54.39 4.50 -13.35
C LEU A 20 -54.19 2.98 -13.50
N LEU A 21 -54.99 2.32 -14.34
CA LEU A 21 -54.91 0.88 -14.58
C LEU A 21 -54.49 0.43 -16.00
N PRO A 22 -53.99 1.29 -16.91
CA PRO A 22 -53.22 0.79 -18.05
C PRO A 22 -51.83 1.42 -18.23
N LEU A 23 -51.18 1.86 -17.14
CA LEU A 23 -49.77 2.35 -17.17
C LEU A 23 -48.81 1.58 -16.26
N LEU A 24 -49.27 0.45 -15.70
CA LEU A 24 -48.47 -0.49 -14.91
C LEU A 24 -48.38 -1.88 -15.58
N LEU A 25 -48.54 -1.93 -16.90
CA LEU A 25 -48.32 -3.12 -17.73
C LEU A 25 -47.28 -2.89 -18.84
N SER A 26 -46.45 -1.87 -18.68
CA SER A 26 -45.30 -1.64 -19.56
C SER A 26 -44.05 -1.54 -18.71
N GLN A 27 -43.10 -2.46 -18.95
CA GLN A 27 -41.74 -2.49 -18.40
C GLN A 27 -41.54 -3.03 -16.98
N HIS A 28 -41.95 -4.27 -16.73
CA HIS A 28 -41.28 -5.10 -15.73
C HIS A 28 -41.07 -6.53 -16.24
N LEU A 29 -40.54 -6.66 -17.46
CA LEU A 29 -39.58 -7.75 -17.68
C LEU A 29 -38.28 -7.29 -17.02
N HIS A 30 -38.08 -7.67 -15.75
CA HIS A 30 -36.71 -7.92 -15.31
C HIS A 30 -36.22 -9.07 -16.20
N ILE A 31 -35.61 -8.72 -17.33
CA ILE A 31 -34.80 -9.66 -18.10
C ILE A 31 -33.74 -10.08 -17.09
N ILE A 32 -33.88 -11.30 -16.55
CA ILE A 32 -32.82 -11.94 -15.78
C ILE A 32 -31.77 -12.25 -16.84
N MET A 33 -30.93 -11.25 -17.14
CA MET A 33 -29.78 -11.46 -18.01
C MET A 33 -28.93 -12.53 -17.35
N SER A 34 -28.61 -13.56 -18.10
CA SER A 34 -27.72 -14.61 -17.65
C SER A 34 -26.31 -14.04 -17.41
N PHE A 35 -25.52 -14.72 -16.59
CA PHE A 35 -24.11 -14.35 -16.38
C PHE A 35 -23.33 -14.27 -17.70
N GLU A 36 -23.67 -15.12 -18.65
CA GLU A 36 -23.07 -15.14 -19.99
C GLU A 36 -23.38 -13.85 -20.74
N GLU A 37 -24.66 -13.45 -20.83
CA GLU A 37 -25.10 -12.22 -21.49
C GLU A 37 -24.51 -10.96 -20.84
N ILE A 38 -24.35 -10.95 -19.51
CA ILE A 38 -23.72 -9.85 -18.78
C ILE A 38 -22.21 -9.78 -19.06
N SER A 39 -21.54 -10.92 -19.25
CA SER A 39 -20.09 -10.96 -19.48
C SER A 39 -19.66 -10.32 -20.82
N HIS A 40 -20.58 -10.27 -21.79
CA HIS A 40 -20.40 -9.62 -23.09
C HIS A 40 -20.70 -8.11 -23.06
N ILE A 41 -21.17 -7.56 -21.93
CA ILE A 41 -21.44 -6.10 -21.80
C ILE A 41 -20.12 -5.30 -21.76
N SER A 42 -19.03 -5.91 -21.28
CA SER A 42 -17.73 -5.26 -21.18
C SER A 42 -16.69 -6.16 -21.81
N ASP A 43 -15.93 -5.65 -22.78
CA ASP A 43 -14.76 -6.34 -23.32
C ASP A 43 -13.53 -6.18 -22.39
N ASN A 44 -13.57 -5.21 -21.47
CA ASN A 44 -12.48 -5.01 -20.52
C ASN A 44 -12.46 -6.16 -19.51
N ARG A 45 -11.32 -6.87 -19.47
CA ARG A 45 -11.00 -7.93 -18.52
C ARG A 45 -9.91 -7.43 -17.58
N ALA A 46 -9.80 -8.06 -16.40
CA ALA A 46 -8.71 -7.75 -15.49
C ALA A 46 -7.38 -8.18 -16.12
N GLU A 47 -6.53 -7.22 -16.47
CA GLU A 47 -5.17 -7.49 -16.92
C GLU A 47 -4.35 -8.12 -15.78
N THR A 48 -3.64 -9.20 -16.08
CA THR A 48 -2.77 -9.88 -15.11
C THR A 48 -1.32 -9.77 -15.55
N LYS A 49 -0.50 -9.08 -14.77
CA LYS A 49 0.97 -9.12 -14.89
C LYS A 49 1.52 -10.19 -13.96
N VAL A 50 2.36 -11.08 -14.48
CA VAL A 50 3.07 -12.12 -13.74
C VAL A 50 4.51 -12.11 -14.23
N TYR A 51 5.47 -11.90 -13.32
CA TYR A 51 6.89 -11.92 -13.66
C TYR A 51 7.42 -13.35 -13.73
N THR A 52 8.10 -13.66 -14.82
CA THR A 52 8.88 -14.89 -14.96
C THR A 52 10.21 -14.79 -14.18
N PRO A 53 10.84 -15.93 -13.82
CA PRO A 53 12.17 -15.94 -13.18
C PRO A 53 13.24 -15.20 -14.01
N GLU A 54 13.14 -15.29 -15.33
CA GLU A 54 14.03 -14.62 -16.27
C GLU A 54 13.83 -13.11 -16.24
N GLU A 55 12.58 -12.64 -16.29
CA GLU A 55 12.25 -11.21 -16.15
C GLU A 55 12.68 -10.66 -14.79
N ALA A 56 12.50 -11.40 -13.70
CA ALA A 56 12.98 -10.98 -12.38
C ALA A 56 14.50 -10.78 -12.37
N THR A 57 15.24 -11.68 -13.03
CA THR A 57 16.70 -11.57 -13.17
C THR A 57 17.10 -10.36 -14.03
N HIS A 58 16.36 -10.12 -15.10
CA HIS A 58 16.56 -8.95 -15.95
C HIS A 58 16.27 -7.64 -15.20
N ILE A 59 15.19 -7.59 -14.41
CA ILE A 59 14.86 -6.45 -13.53
C ILE A 59 16.01 -6.16 -12.55
N TYR A 60 16.69 -7.19 -12.04
CA TYR A 60 17.88 -7.00 -11.20
C TYR A 60 19.05 -6.36 -11.98
N ALA A 61 19.26 -6.79 -13.23
CA ALA A 61 20.35 -6.30 -14.08
C ALA A 61 20.12 -4.86 -14.57
N LEU A 62 18.86 -4.47 -14.82
CA LEU A 62 18.48 -3.13 -15.28
C LEU A 62 18.82 -2.00 -14.29
N ILE A 63 19.16 -2.33 -13.05
CA ILE A 63 19.65 -1.37 -12.05
C ILE A 63 21.07 -0.86 -12.42
N HIS A 64 21.81 -1.55 -13.30
CA HIS A 64 23.24 -1.30 -13.53
C HIS A 64 23.62 -0.53 -14.82
N GLU A 65 22.71 -0.12 -15.70
CA GLU A 65 23.09 0.43 -17.03
C GLU A 65 22.41 1.76 -17.49
N ILE A 66 23.27 2.70 -17.97
CA ILE A 66 23.13 3.75 -19.03
C ILE A 66 22.89 5.26 -18.72
N ARG A 67 23.85 6.06 -19.26
CA ARG A 67 23.95 7.35 -20.03
C ARG A 67 23.01 8.57 -19.81
N ALA A 68 23.63 9.77 -19.82
CA ALA A 68 23.10 11.08 -19.43
C ALA A 68 22.72 12.03 -20.59
N HIS A 69 21.77 12.95 -20.31
CA HIS A 69 21.46 14.17 -21.09
C HIS A 69 21.21 15.34 -20.13
N GLY A 70 21.65 16.55 -20.50
CA GLY A 70 21.85 17.65 -19.56
C GLY A 70 20.87 18.83 -19.61
N THR A 71 20.78 19.57 -18.49
CA THR A 71 20.11 20.88 -18.33
C THR A 71 20.84 21.85 -17.37
N PRO A 72 20.67 23.18 -17.50
CA PRO A 72 21.66 24.16 -17.03
C PRO A 72 21.42 24.82 -15.65
N VAL A 73 22.56 24.97 -14.93
CA VAL A 73 23.12 26.05 -14.08
C VAL A 73 22.23 26.78 -13.03
N SER A 74 22.57 26.54 -11.74
CA SER A 74 22.14 27.24 -10.52
C SER A 74 23.38 27.73 -9.71
N SER A 75 23.23 28.52 -8.64
CA SER A 75 24.37 29.03 -7.85
C SER A 75 25.13 27.92 -7.10
N ALA A 76 26.44 28.07 -6.87
CA ALA A 76 27.29 27.01 -6.29
C ALA A 76 26.79 26.44 -4.95
N THR A 77 26.25 27.29 -4.07
CA THR A 77 25.71 26.84 -2.77
C THR A 77 24.36 26.13 -2.92
N GLN A 78 23.58 26.49 -3.93
CA GLN A 78 22.32 25.81 -4.26
C GLN A 78 22.60 24.46 -4.93
N GLN A 79 23.59 24.40 -5.83
CA GLN A 79 24.08 23.17 -6.44
C GLN A 79 24.57 22.17 -5.40
N LEU A 80 25.32 22.62 -4.39
CA LEU A 80 25.79 21.79 -3.27
C LEU A 80 24.64 21.16 -2.45
N ARG A 81 23.63 21.96 -2.10
CA ARG A 81 22.46 21.46 -1.35
C ARG A 81 21.61 20.51 -2.19
N GLN A 82 21.44 20.82 -3.48
CA GLN A 82 20.74 19.96 -4.42
C GLN A 82 21.48 18.64 -4.59
N LEU A 83 22.80 18.67 -4.74
CA LEU A 83 23.64 17.48 -4.82
C LEU A 83 23.50 16.62 -3.55
N GLU A 84 23.64 17.21 -2.36
CA GLU A 84 23.47 16.48 -1.09
C GLU A 84 22.07 15.83 -0.98
N TYR A 85 21.03 16.56 -1.37
CA TYR A 85 19.65 16.05 -1.37
C TYR A 85 19.47 14.88 -2.34
N LEU A 86 19.93 15.03 -3.58
CA LEU A 86 19.81 14.02 -4.62
C LEU A 86 20.60 12.76 -4.25
N MET A 87 21.83 12.90 -3.77
CA MET A 87 22.66 11.77 -3.33
C MET A 87 21.99 11.03 -2.15
N LYS A 88 21.43 11.74 -1.17
CA LYS A 88 20.63 11.11 -0.09
C LYS A 88 19.40 10.38 -0.62
N LYS A 89 18.72 10.96 -1.61
CA LYS A 89 17.52 10.36 -2.23
C LYS A 89 17.88 9.07 -2.98
N VAL A 90 18.91 9.10 -3.81
CA VAL A 90 19.44 7.93 -4.52
C VAL A 90 19.87 6.85 -3.54
N LEU A 91 20.64 7.21 -2.51
CA LEU A 91 21.09 6.25 -1.50
C LEU A 91 19.90 5.58 -0.79
N ASN A 92 18.90 6.35 -0.38
CA ASN A 92 17.69 5.80 0.24
C ASN A 92 16.94 4.83 -0.66
N GLN A 93 16.77 5.20 -1.92
CA GLN A 93 16.08 4.39 -2.92
C GLN A 93 16.87 3.11 -3.24
N ARG A 94 18.20 3.20 -3.44
CA ARG A 94 19.09 2.04 -3.60
C ARG A 94 18.99 1.10 -2.41
N LEU A 95 19.14 1.62 -1.19
CA LEU A 95 18.99 0.81 0.02
C LEU A 95 17.59 0.18 0.11
N HIS A 96 16.53 0.84 -0.39
CA HIS A 96 15.18 0.27 -0.41
C HIS A 96 15.07 -0.87 -1.43
N ALA A 97 15.51 -0.65 -2.66
CA ALA A 97 15.54 -1.65 -3.72
C ALA A 97 16.38 -2.87 -3.33
N THR A 98 17.60 -2.69 -2.84
CA THR A 98 18.47 -3.78 -2.37
C THR A 98 17.79 -4.59 -1.27
N THR A 99 17.12 -3.93 -0.32
CA THR A 99 16.37 -4.63 0.73
C THR A 99 15.25 -5.47 0.14
N LEU A 100 14.44 -4.91 -0.77
CA LEU A 100 13.34 -5.61 -1.44
C LEU A 100 13.84 -6.81 -2.26
N ILE A 101 14.99 -6.68 -2.92
CA ILE A 101 15.64 -7.79 -3.63
C ILE A 101 15.96 -8.93 -2.65
N GLN A 102 16.49 -8.63 -1.46
CA GLN A 102 16.75 -9.66 -0.45
C GLN A 102 15.49 -10.35 0.03
N TYR A 103 14.42 -9.59 0.31
CA TYR A 103 13.11 -10.15 0.67
C TYR A 103 12.56 -11.07 -0.43
N HIS A 104 12.64 -10.65 -1.69
CA HIS A 104 12.20 -11.47 -2.82
C HIS A 104 13.03 -12.75 -2.95
N ARG A 105 14.36 -12.64 -2.89
CA ARG A 105 15.27 -13.81 -2.96
C ARG A 105 15.03 -14.81 -1.83
N SER A 106 14.75 -14.32 -0.62
CA SER A 106 14.45 -15.17 0.53
C SER A 106 12.99 -15.64 0.57
N GLN A 107 12.17 -15.29 -0.44
CA GLN A 107 10.73 -15.58 -0.48
C GLN A 107 9.98 -15.11 0.79
N CYS A 108 10.48 -14.03 1.42
CA CYS A 108 9.89 -13.42 2.60
C CYS A 108 9.13 -12.15 2.20
N ILE A 109 7.93 -11.97 2.76
CA ILE A 109 7.10 -10.80 2.49
C ILE A 109 7.15 -9.87 3.71
N LEU A 110 7.55 -8.63 3.47
CA LEU A 110 7.47 -7.52 4.42
C LEU A 110 6.06 -7.45 5.02
N ARG A 111 5.93 -7.37 6.36
CA ARG A 111 4.62 -7.23 7.05
C ARG A 111 3.69 -6.20 6.40
N GLY A 112 4.23 -5.05 6.01
CA GLY A 112 3.45 -3.97 5.37
C GLY A 112 2.97 -4.25 3.94
N LEU A 113 3.53 -5.25 3.25
CA LEU A 113 3.16 -5.66 1.89
C LEU A 113 2.37 -6.97 1.84
N ARG A 114 2.14 -7.62 2.99
CA ARG A 114 1.31 -8.82 3.08
C ARG A 114 -0.13 -8.44 2.78
N ILE A 115 -0.74 -9.06 1.78
CA ILE A 115 -2.17 -8.88 1.51
C ILE A 115 -2.95 -9.62 2.60
N THR A 116 -3.84 -8.92 3.31
CA THR A 116 -4.57 -9.45 4.48
C THR A 116 -6.05 -9.74 4.20
N ILE A 117 -6.44 -9.86 2.93
CA ILE A 117 -7.84 -10.11 2.55
C ILE A 117 -8.23 -11.52 3.00
N LYS A 118 -9.33 -11.63 3.75
CA LYS A 118 -9.87 -12.91 4.19
C LYS A 118 -11.05 -13.33 3.31
N PRO A 119 -11.14 -14.62 2.95
CA PRO A 119 -12.26 -15.11 2.20
C PRO A 119 -13.51 -15.12 3.07
N MET A 120 -14.66 -14.76 2.50
CA MET A 120 -15.94 -14.80 3.20
C MET A 120 -16.40 -16.25 3.42
N LEU A 121 -16.22 -17.08 2.39
CA LEU A 121 -16.57 -18.50 2.38
C LEU A 121 -15.37 -19.35 2.78
N PHE A 122 -15.65 -20.50 3.40
CA PHE A 122 -14.64 -21.52 3.73
C PHE A 122 -13.49 -21.08 4.64
N LYS A 123 -13.64 -19.96 5.36
CA LYS A 123 -12.60 -19.44 6.29
C LYS A 123 -12.17 -20.40 7.40
N PHE A 124 -12.99 -21.40 7.72
CA PHE A 124 -12.70 -22.43 8.72
C PHE A 124 -12.08 -23.70 8.11
N ASN A 125 -12.09 -23.84 6.78
CA ASN A 125 -11.46 -24.96 6.10
C ASN A 125 -9.95 -24.66 5.97
N ARG A 126 -9.12 -25.40 6.73
CA ARG A 126 -7.68 -25.21 6.77
C ARG A 126 -7.00 -25.41 5.40
N GLN A 127 -7.45 -26.41 4.63
CA GLN A 127 -6.87 -26.70 3.31
C GLN A 127 -7.18 -25.57 2.32
N PHE A 128 -8.40 -25.04 2.36
CA PHE A 128 -8.78 -23.87 1.55
C PHE A 128 -7.96 -22.64 1.95
N MET A 129 -7.85 -22.35 3.25
CA MET A 129 -7.09 -21.20 3.74
C MET A 129 -5.60 -21.28 3.37
N SER A 130 -5.00 -22.47 3.43
CA SER A 130 -3.62 -22.69 2.99
C SER A 130 -3.43 -22.31 1.50
N LYS A 131 -4.31 -22.78 0.62
CA LYS A 131 -4.28 -22.43 -0.81
C LYS A 131 -4.55 -20.94 -1.04
N TRP A 132 -5.49 -20.36 -0.29
CA TRP A 132 -5.79 -18.93 -0.33
C TRP A 132 -4.56 -18.08 0.01
N TYR A 133 -3.87 -18.41 1.10
CA TYR A 133 -2.63 -17.72 1.49
C TYR A 133 -1.52 -17.90 0.47
N ALA A 134 -1.40 -19.07 -0.17
CA ALA A 134 -0.42 -19.26 -1.25
C ALA A 134 -0.66 -18.30 -2.44
N ILE A 135 -1.91 -18.05 -2.81
CA ILE A 135 -2.27 -17.07 -3.84
C ILE A 135 -1.89 -15.65 -3.41
N LEU A 136 -2.24 -15.26 -2.17
CA LEU A 136 -1.90 -13.94 -1.65
C LEU A 136 -0.39 -13.72 -1.55
N ASN A 137 0.35 -14.74 -1.12
CA ASN A 137 1.81 -14.70 -1.09
C ASN A 137 2.39 -14.46 -2.47
N LYS A 138 1.90 -15.16 -3.49
CA LYS A 138 2.32 -14.93 -4.88
C LYS A 138 2.10 -13.47 -5.26
N CYS A 139 0.88 -12.95 -5.11
CA CYS A 139 0.58 -11.55 -5.44
C CYS A 139 1.47 -10.55 -4.68
N SER A 140 1.72 -10.78 -3.39
CA SER A 140 2.60 -9.92 -2.60
C SER A 140 4.06 -9.94 -3.11
N LEU A 141 4.56 -11.08 -3.59
CA LEU A 141 5.90 -11.18 -4.19
C LEU A 141 5.96 -10.47 -5.54
N GLU A 142 4.93 -10.59 -6.38
CA GLU A 142 4.81 -9.84 -7.63
C GLU A 142 4.80 -8.32 -7.39
N VAL A 143 4.13 -7.86 -6.32
CA VAL A 143 4.15 -6.45 -5.91
C VAL A 143 5.57 -6.00 -5.52
N ILE A 144 6.34 -6.85 -4.83
CA ILE A 144 7.74 -6.54 -4.51
C ILE A 144 8.55 -6.35 -5.81
N LEU A 145 8.37 -7.23 -6.79
CA LEU A 145 9.04 -7.11 -8.10
C LEU A 145 8.63 -5.86 -8.85
N LEU A 146 7.35 -5.51 -8.87
CA LEU A 146 6.86 -4.26 -9.47
C LEU A 146 7.50 -3.03 -8.81
N ILE A 147 7.64 -3.02 -7.47
CA ILE A 147 8.29 -1.90 -6.78
C ILE A 147 9.77 -1.80 -7.16
N ILE A 148 10.47 -2.94 -7.29
CA ILE A 148 11.86 -2.96 -7.74
C ILE A 148 11.95 -2.45 -9.19
N GLU A 149 11.06 -2.89 -10.08
CA GLU A 149 10.99 -2.45 -11.48
C GLU A 149 10.74 -0.94 -11.58
N VAL A 150 9.84 -0.36 -10.78
CA VAL A 150 9.58 1.09 -10.79
C VAL A 150 10.68 1.89 -10.10
N SER A 151 11.48 1.26 -9.22
CA SER A 151 12.63 1.92 -8.58
C SER A 151 13.74 2.32 -9.57
N GLN A 152 13.57 2.00 -10.86
CA GLN A 152 14.34 2.53 -11.98
C GLN A 152 14.45 4.06 -12.06
N VAL A 153 13.58 4.82 -11.38
CA VAL A 153 13.70 6.29 -11.19
C VAL A 153 15.05 6.68 -10.57
N ILE A 154 15.71 5.76 -9.86
CA ILE A 154 17.08 5.93 -9.36
C ILE A 154 18.04 6.39 -10.48
N ARG A 155 17.86 5.90 -11.71
CA ARG A 155 18.74 6.21 -12.84
C ARG A 155 18.66 7.69 -13.27
N GLU A 156 17.46 8.26 -13.30
CA GLU A 156 17.27 9.67 -13.65
C GLU A 156 17.96 10.59 -12.62
N LEU A 157 17.85 10.25 -11.34
CA LEU A 157 18.49 10.99 -10.26
C LEU A 157 20.02 10.86 -10.28
N GLU A 158 20.55 9.70 -10.67
CA GLU A 158 21.99 9.49 -10.82
C GLU A 158 22.58 10.28 -11.99
N ALA A 159 21.83 10.40 -13.09
CA ALA A 159 22.20 11.27 -14.20
C ALA A 159 22.25 12.74 -13.78
N GLU A 160 21.25 13.21 -13.03
CA GLU A 160 21.20 14.58 -12.49
C GLU A 160 22.38 14.86 -11.53
N ILE A 161 22.72 13.90 -10.66
CA ILE A 161 23.90 13.98 -9.78
C ILE A 161 25.19 14.11 -10.58
N HIS A 162 25.38 13.23 -11.57
CA HIS A 162 26.59 13.23 -12.40
C HIS A 162 26.73 14.54 -13.18
N GLU A 163 25.64 15.06 -13.74
CA GLU A 163 25.62 16.36 -14.38
C GLU A 163 26.01 17.48 -13.41
N LEU A 164 25.42 17.51 -12.21
CA LEU A 164 25.76 18.53 -11.21
C LEU A 164 27.23 18.45 -10.80
N GLN A 165 27.82 17.25 -10.75
CA GLN A 165 29.24 17.06 -10.46
C GLN A 165 30.14 17.54 -11.60
N VAL A 166 29.81 17.25 -12.86
CA VAL A 166 30.61 17.64 -14.03
C VAL A 166 30.49 19.14 -14.33
N THR A 167 29.30 19.72 -14.14
CA THR A 167 29.03 21.14 -14.44
C THR A 167 29.56 22.07 -13.34
N SER A 168 29.80 21.53 -12.16
CA SER A 168 30.41 22.22 -11.04
C SER A 168 31.93 22.27 -11.23
N LEU A 169 32.42 23.43 -11.68
CA LEU A 169 33.84 23.66 -12.00
C LEU A 169 34.79 23.28 -10.85
N ASP A 170 35.92 22.68 -11.25
CA ASP A 170 37.08 22.33 -10.45
C ASP A 170 37.50 23.46 -9.49
N GLY A 171 37.51 23.14 -8.21
CA GLY A 171 38.08 23.99 -7.17
C GLY A 171 38.13 23.24 -5.84
N ASP A 172 39.19 23.48 -5.06
CA ASP A 172 39.42 22.81 -3.77
C ASP A 172 38.20 22.90 -2.83
N PHE A 173 37.45 23.99 -2.89
CA PHE A 173 36.22 24.19 -2.13
C PHE A 173 35.11 23.17 -2.50
N TRP A 174 34.95 22.87 -3.78
CA TRP A 174 33.97 21.90 -4.26
C TRP A 174 34.37 20.49 -3.82
N GLN A 175 35.63 20.13 -4.01
CA GLN A 175 36.14 18.82 -3.61
C GLN A 175 35.99 18.59 -2.10
N MET A 176 36.38 19.56 -1.26
CA MET A 176 36.20 19.47 0.19
C MET A 176 34.74 19.32 0.59
N SER A 177 33.83 20.02 -0.09
CA SER A 177 32.39 19.96 0.19
C SER A 177 31.79 18.62 -0.26
N LEU A 178 32.26 18.05 -1.36
CA LEU A 178 31.88 16.73 -1.84
C LEU A 178 32.31 15.64 -0.84
N ASP A 179 33.54 15.70 -0.35
CA ASP A 179 34.07 14.76 0.64
C ASP A 179 33.26 14.80 1.95
N GLU A 180 32.87 16.00 2.39
CA GLU A 180 31.99 16.18 3.54
C GLU A 180 30.60 15.57 3.32
N ILE A 181 30.02 15.73 2.13
CA ILE A 181 28.75 15.10 1.76
C ILE A 181 28.88 13.58 1.79
N ASN A 182 29.94 13.02 1.21
CA ASN A 182 30.21 11.59 1.20
C ASN A 182 30.32 11.01 2.61
N ARG A 183 31.07 11.69 3.51
CA ARG A 183 31.18 11.29 4.92
C ARG A 183 29.82 11.25 5.62
N LYS A 184 28.97 12.26 5.40
CA LYS A 184 27.60 12.29 5.95
C LYS A 184 26.73 11.15 5.39
N LEU A 185 26.92 10.79 4.13
CA LEU A 185 26.17 9.70 3.49
C LEU A 185 26.56 8.34 4.07
N GLU A 186 27.84 8.11 4.36
CA GLU A 186 28.31 6.90 5.04
C GLU A 186 27.71 6.76 6.45
N GLU A 187 27.56 7.84 7.21
CA GLU A 187 26.86 7.79 8.49
C GLU A 187 25.35 7.54 8.35
N TYR A 188 24.78 7.91 7.19
CA TYR A 188 23.36 7.79 6.89
C TYR A 188 22.96 6.37 6.48
N THR A 189 23.90 5.49 6.07
CA THR A 189 23.65 4.09 5.70
C THR A 189 23.32 3.19 6.89
N LYS A 190 22.45 3.62 7.82
CA LYS A 190 22.02 2.79 8.97
C LYS A 190 21.12 1.64 8.52
N GLU A 191 21.74 0.60 7.98
CA GLU A 191 21.16 -0.69 7.62
C GLU A 191 20.52 -1.38 8.84
N GLU A 192 20.96 -1.07 10.05
CA GLU A 192 20.52 -1.70 11.30
C GLU A 192 18.99 -1.74 11.47
N ARG A 193 18.29 -0.64 11.14
CA ARG A 193 16.82 -0.60 11.23
C ARG A 193 16.16 -1.55 10.24
N LYS A 194 16.70 -1.65 9.01
CA LYS A 194 16.19 -2.55 7.98
C LYS A 194 16.50 -4.01 8.33
N MET A 195 17.70 -4.27 8.85
CA MET A 195 18.11 -5.58 9.35
C MET A 195 17.26 -6.05 10.54
N CYS A 196 16.91 -5.15 11.46
CA CYS A 196 16.02 -5.49 12.57
C CYS A 196 14.62 -5.90 12.07
N LYS A 197 14.06 -5.16 11.10
CA LYS A 197 12.79 -5.53 10.45
C LYS A 197 12.90 -6.86 9.70
N PHE A 198 13.97 -7.08 8.95
CA PHE A 198 14.20 -8.34 8.23
C PHE A 198 14.28 -9.53 9.18
N ARG A 199 15.03 -9.41 10.29
CA ARG A 199 15.07 -10.44 11.34
C ARG A 199 13.69 -10.72 11.91
N GLN A 200 12.94 -9.67 12.23
CA GLN A 200 11.59 -9.82 12.78
C GLN A 200 10.65 -10.52 11.80
N ASP A 201 10.68 -10.14 10.52
CA ASP A 201 9.88 -10.80 9.48
C ASP A 201 10.31 -12.27 9.32
N THR A 202 11.61 -12.56 9.36
CA THR A 202 12.14 -13.94 9.31
C THR A 202 11.65 -14.79 10.48
N ILE A 203 11.55 -14.21 11.68
CA ILE A 203 11.01 -14.89 12.86
C ILE A 203 9.53 -15.28 12.65
N ASP A 204 8.72 -14.42 12.03
CA ASP A 204 7.31 -14.75 11.74
C ASP A 204 7.19 -15.99 10.87
N TYR A 205 8.03 -16.11 9.84
CA TYR A 205 8.06 -17.29 8.98
C TYR A 205 8.54 -18.53 9.74
N LYS A 206 9.54 -18.38 10.61
CA LYS A 206 10.03 -19.48 11.45
C LYS A 206 8.95 -20.00 12.43
N LEU A 207 8.07 -19.13 12.89
CA LEU A 207 7.00 -19.45 13.85
C LEU A 207 5.65 -19.78 13.17
N ASP A 208 5.59 -19.77 11.84
CA ASP A 208 4.34 -19.89 11.05
C ASP A 208 3.27 -18.84 11.44
N ASP A 209 3.71 -17.64 11.84
CA ASP A 209 2.88 -16.53 12.31
C ASP A 209 2.76 -15.40 11.25
N VAL A 210 2.91 -15.76 9.97
CA VAL A 210 2.96 -14.79 8.86
C VAL A 210 1.64 -14.02 8.69
N TYR A 211 0.51 -14.62 9.09
CA TYR A 211 -0.82 -14.01 8.98
C TYR A 211 -1.54 -13.79 10.31
N ALA A 212 -1.04 -14.33 11.43
CA ALA A 212 -1.69 -14.16 12.73
C ALA A 212 -1.27 -12.84 13.43
N TRP A 213 -0.10 -12.26 13.11
CA TRP A 213 0.30 -10.93 13.60
C TRP A 213 -0.74 -9.83 13.33
N ALA A 214 -1.45 -9.88 12.20
CA ALA A 214 -2.46 -8.89 11.84
C ALA A 214 -3.70 -8.95 12.75
N GLU A 215 -4.04 -10.15 13.23
CA GLU A 215 -5.12 -10.36 14.18
C GLU A 215 -4.75 -9.82 15.56
N VAL A 216 -3.53 -10.11 16.02
CA VAL A 216 -3.01 -9.63 17.30
C VAL A 216 -2.98 -8.09 17.32
N TYR A 217 -2.47 -7.45 16.27
CA TYR A 217 -2.38 -5.99 16.20
C TYR A 217 -3.75 -5.30 16.15
N THR A 218 -4.70 -5.92 15.42
CA THR A 218 -6.09 -5.42 15.35
C THR A 218 -6.75 -5.49 16.73
N GLN A 219 -6.59 -6.62 17.44
CA GLN A 219 -7.11 -6.78 18.80
C GLN A 219 -6.47 -5.80 19.79
N GLU A 220 -5.16 -5.56 19.70
CA GLU A 220 -4.47 -4.58 20.55
C GLU A 220 -4.94 -3.14 20.30
N ARG A 221 -5.15 -2.74 19.04
CA ARG A 221 -5.73 -1.43 18.72
C ARG A 221 -7.14 -1.28 19.27
N VAL A 222 -7.97 -2.32 19.15
CA VAL A 222 -9.32 -2.34 19.73
C VAL A 222 -9.26 -2.21 21.25
N LYS A 223 -8.40 -2.99 21.93
CA LYS A 223 -8.18 -2.90 23.39
C LYS A 223 -7.72 -1.50 23.81
N LYS A 224 -6.79 -0.89 23.08
CA LYS A 224 -6.32 0.49 23.35
C LYS A 224 -7.45 1.51 23.20
N LYS A 225 -8.29 1.41 22.16
CA LYS A 225 -9.48 2.27 21.99
C LYS A 225 -10.48 2.08 23.12
N LEU A 226 -10.79 0.83 23.50
CA LEU A 226 -11.66 0.53 24.65
C LEU A 226 -11.11 1.08 25.96
N ASN A 227 -9.78 1.05 26.15
CA ASN A 227 -9.14 1.59 27.35
C ASN A 227 -9.19 3.14 27.42
N HIS A 228 -9.21 3.83 26.28
CA HIS A 228 -9.39 5.30 26.24
C HIS A 228 -10.84 5.72 26.52
N LEU A 229 -11.80 4.83 26.27
CA LEU A 229 -13.23 5.05 26.55
C LEU A 229 -13.62 4.67 27.99
N ARG A 230 -12.71 4.08 28.78
CA ARG A 230 -12.98 3.82 30.20
C ARG A 230 -13.01 5.16 30.95
N PRO A 231 -14.12 5.49 31.65
CA PRO A 231 -14.15 6.67 32.49
C PRO A 231 -13.04 6.57 33.53
N LYS A 232 -12.20 7.62 33.62
CA LYS A 232 -11.17 7.72 34.65
C LYS A 232 -11.89 7.61 36.00
N LYS A 233 -11.55 6.59 36.81
CA LYS A 233 -12.08 6.44 38.17
C LYS A 233 -11.84 7.75 38.92
N VAL A 234 -12.90 8.51 39.14
CA VAL A 234 -12.89 9.66 40.05
C VAL A 234 -12.63 9.08 41.43
N ARG A 235 -11.44 9.31 41.99
CA ARG A 235 -11.17 8.99 43.39
C ARG A 235 -12.03 9.93 44.22
N PHE A 236 -13.17 9.44 44.70
CA PHE A 236 -13.84 10.07 45.82
C PHE A 236 -12.94 9.92 47.04
N LEU A 237 -12.21 10.99 47.37
CA LEU A 237 -11.60 11.17 48.68
C LEU A 237 -12.73 11.20 49.71
N ARG A 238 -12.93 10.10 50.42
CA ARG A 238 -13.71 10.10 51.65
C ARG A 238 -12.97 10.99 52.65
N ARG A 239 -13.43 12.22 52.83
CA ARG A 239 -13.14 12.99 54.04
C ARG A 239 -13.92 12.32 55.18
N THR A 240 -13.20 11.55 55.98
CA THR A 240 -13.63 11.16 57.32
C THR A 240 -13.58 12.39 58.22
N LEU A 241 -14.72 12.76 58.79
CA LEU A 241 -14.84 13.45 60.06
C LEU A 241 -15.69 12.56 60.96
#